data_AF-A0A218QVD4-F1
#
_entry.id   AF-A0A218QVD4-F1
#
_cell.length_a   1.000
_cell.length_b   1.000
_cell.length_c   1.000
_cell.angle_alpha   90.00
_cell.angle_beta   90.00
_cell.angle_gamma   90.00
#
_symmetry.space_group_name_H-M   'P 1'
#
loop_
_entity.id
_entity.type
_entity.pdbx_description
1 polymer ?
#
loop_
_entity_poly.entity_id
_entity_poly.type
_entity_poly.pdbx_seq_one_letter_code
_entity_poly.pdbx_strand_id
1 'polypeptide(L)' 'MVVKPKVFKKLTDAQANFPEWVGAIAGKMGESTENGFVLLEPNIQVFEKVRFVA' A
#
# COMPACT_ATOMS: atom_id res chain seq x y z
N MET A 1 3.57 -10.55 -10.12
CA MET A 1 2.81 -10.33 -8.88
C MET A 1 1.77 -9.26 -9.14
N VAL A 2 0.49 -9.54 -8.93
CA VAL A 2 -0.61 -8.59 -9.21
C VAL A 2 -1.31 -8.29 -7.90
N VAL A 3 -1.37 -7.02 -7.52
CA VAL A 3 -2.16 -6.57 -6.36
C VAL A 3 -3.62 -6.94 -6.62
N LYS A 4 -4.26 -7.61 -5.67
CA LYS A 4 -5.67 -8.03 -5.82
C LYS A 4 -6.54 -6.81 -6.16
N PRO A 5 -7.52 -6.91 -7.08
CA PRO A 5 -8.33 -5.76 -7.52
C PRO A 5 -8.97 -4.99 -6.36
N LYS A 6 -9.43 -5.69 -5.30
CA LYS A 6 -10.00 -5.07 -4.10
C LYS A 6 -9.00 -4.17 -3.35
N VAL A 7 -7.73 -4.57 -3.30
CA VAL A 7 -6.67 -3.79 -2.64
C VAL A 7 -6.31 -2.59 -3.52
N PHE A 8 -6.21 -2.79 -4.83
CA PHE A 8 -5.97 -1.70 -5.77
C PHE A 8 -7.06 -0.63 -5.72
N LYS A 9 -8.33 -1.04 -5.63
CA LYS A 9 -9.46 -0.12 -5.47
C LYS A 9 -9.32 0.77 -4.23
N LYS A 10 -8.84 0.24 -3.10
CA LYS A 10 -8.61 1.07 -1.89
C LYS A 10 -7.59 2.18 -2.11
N LEU A 11 -6.57 1.93 -2.94
CA LEU A 11 -5.56 2.94 -3.27
C LEU A 11 -6.14 4.02 -4.19
N THR A 12 -6.91 3.63 -5.22
CA THR A 12 -7.56 4.59 -6.11
C THR A 12 -8.61 5.42 -5.38
N ASP A 13 -9.37 4.79 -4.46
CA ASP A 13 -10.36 5.48 -3.65
C ASP A 13 -9.68 6.51 -2.72
N ALA A 14 -8.57 6.16 -2.07
CA ALA A 14 -7.83 7.09 -1.23
C ALA A 14 -7.22 8.25 -2.02
N GLN A 15 -6.65 7.97 -3.19
CA GLN A 15 -6.12 9.02 -4.08
C GLN A 15 -7.19 10.01 -4.55
N ALA A 16 -8.43 9.54 -4.75
CA ALA A 16 -9.53 10.39 -5.18
C ALA A 16 -10.15 11.20 -4.04
N ASN A 17 -10.16 10.66 -2.81
CA ASN A 17 -10.96 11.21 -1.71
C ASN A 17 -10.15 11.87 -0.59
N PHE A 18 -8.86 11.54 -0.43
CA PHE A 18 -8.02 12.10 0.63
C PHE A 18 -7.05 13.14 0.09
N PRO A 19 -6.98 14.35 0.68
CA PRO A 19 -5.99 15.36 0.30
C PRO A 19 -4.55 14.84 0.42
N GLU A 20 -4.30 14.03 1.46
CA GLU A 20 -3.04 13.33 1.68
C GLU A 20 -3.32 11.99 2.35
N TRP A 21 -2.59 10.96 1.97
CA TRP A 21 -2.75 9.60 2.50
C TRP A 21 -1.42 8.85 2.53
N VAL A 22 -1.35 7.85 3.41
CA VAL A 22 -0.18 6.97 3.56
C VAL A 22 -0.59 5.53 3.30
N GLY A 23 0.18 4.84 2.46
CA GLY A 23 0.06 3.41 2.24
C GLY A 23 1.14 2.66 3.02
N ALA A 24 0.74 1.78 3.95
CA ALA A 24 1.65 0.85 4.60
C ALA A 24 1.68 -0.47 3.81
N ILE A 25 2.84 -0.80 3.25
CA ILE A 25 3.07 -2.04 2.49
C ILE A 25 3.75 -3.06 3.43
N ALA A 26 3.16 -4.23 3.54
CA ALA A 26 3.66 -5.33 4.36
C ALA A 26 3.64 -6.66 3.59
N GLY A 27 4.42 -7.61 4.06
CA GLY A 27 4.49 -8.96 3.52
C GLY A 27 5.74 -9.69 4.01
N LYS A 28 5.97 -10.89 3.49
CA LYS A 28 7.16 -11.68 3.76
C LYS A 28 8.19 -11.44 2.67
N MET A 29 9.46 -11.28 3.06
CA MET A 29 10.57 -11.23 2.11
C MET A 29 10.76 -12.61 1.48
N GLY A 30 10.62 -12.70 0.17
CA GLY A 30 10.84 -13.90 -0.63
C GLY A 30 12.20 -13.91 -1.31
N GLU A 31 12.26 -14.56 -2.47
CA GLU A 31 13.49 -14.67 -3.26
C GLU A 31 14.08 -13.30 -3.60
N SER A 32 15.40 -13.19 -3.50
CA SER A 32 16.11 -11.99 -3.94
C SER A 32 16.14 -11.94 -5.47
N THR A 33 15.99 -10.74 -6.00
CA THR A 33 16.13 -10.40 -7.42
C THR A 33 17.32 -9.45 -7.58
N GLU A 34 17.76 -9.19 -8.80
CA GLU A 34 18.86 -8.26 -9.08
C GLU A 34 18.68 -6.88 -8.42
N ASN A 35 17.43 -6.42 -8.27
CA ASN A 35 17.10 -5.09 -7.75
C ASN A 35 16.34 -5.12 -6.42
N GLY A 36 16.26 -6.26 -5.74
CA GLY A 36 15.53 -6.37 -4.48
C GLY A 36 15.08 -7.78 -4.14
N PHE A 37 13.79 -7.95 -3.88
CA PHE A 37 13.19 -9.24 -3.52
C PHE A 37 11.71 -9.31 -3.92
N VAL A 38 11.20 -10.52 -4.06
CA VAL A 38 9.76 -10.79 -4.24
C VAL A 38 9.05 -10.63 -2.90
N LEU A 39 8.08 -9.72 -2.82
CA LEU A 39 7.24 -9.58 -1.63
C LEU A 39 6.13 -10.65 -1.64
N LEU A 40 6.26 -11.65 -0.79
CA LEU A 40 5.27 -12.72 -0.62
C LEU A 40 4.14 -12.26 0.30
N GLU A 41 2.94 -12.79 0.08
CA GLU A 41 1.73 -12.48 0.87
C GLU A 41 1.51 -10.96 1.06
N PRO A 42 1.51 -10.16 -0.03
CA PRO A 42 1.44 -8.71 0.08
C PRO A 42 0.14 -8.26 0.73
N ASN A 43 0.26 -7.32 1.65
CA ASN A 43 -0.86 -6.59 2.22
C ASN A 43 -0.59 -5.08 2.10
N ILE A 44 -1.64 -4.33 1.82
CA ILE A 44 -1.57 -2.88 1.74
C ILE A 44 -2.70 -2.31 2.60
N GLN A 45 -2.32 -1.49 3.57
CA GLN A 45 -3.24 -0.71 4.39
C GLN A 45 -3.11 0.76 4.01
N VAL A 46 -4.24 1.47 4.02
CA VAL A 46 -4.31 2.87 3.59
C VAL A 46 -4.89 3.70 4.72
N PHE A 47 -4.23 4.81 5.03
CA PHE A 47 -4.61 5.74 6.09
C PHE A 47 -4.74 7.14 5.52
N GLU A 48 -5.85 7.81 5.81
CA GLU A 48 -5.96 9.25 5.57
C GLU A 48 -5.04 10.00 6.53
N LYS A 49 -4.29 10.97 6.02
CA LYS A 49 -3.45 11.82 6.85
C LYS A 49 -4.27 13.02 7.33
N VAL A 50 -4.92 12.86 8.48
CA VAL A 50 -5.63 13.95 9.13
C VAL A 50 -4.62 14.83 9.86
N ARG A 51 -4.53 16.10 9.48
CA ARG A 51 -3.68 17.06 10.18
C ARG A 51 -4.32 17.39 11.52
N PHE A 52 -3.75 16.87 12.62
CA PHE A 52 -4.14 17.32 13.95
C PHE A 52 -3.64 18.76 14.12
N VAL A 53 -4.58 19.69 14.25
CA VAL A 53 -4.29 21.06 14.70
C VAL A 53 -4.36 21.00 16.22
N ALA A 54 -3.20 21.05 16.89
CA ALA A 54 -3.07 21.12 18.34
C ALA A 54 -3.20 22.57 18.83
#